data_AF-A0A059TWB1-F1
#
_entry.id   AF-A0A059TWB1-F1
#
_cell.length_a   1.000
_cell.length_b   1.000
_cell.length_c   1.000
_cell.angle_alpha   90.00
_cell.angle_beta   90.00
_cell.angle_gamma   90.00
#
_symmetry.space_group_name_H-M   'P 1'
#
loop_
_entity.id
_entity.type
_entity.pdbx_description
1 polymer ?
#
loop_
_entity_poly.entity_id
_entity_poly.type
_entity_poly.pdbx_seq_one_letter_code
_entity_poly.pdbx_strand_id
1 'polypeptide(L)'
;MILNEEKKQTEFQSKALLRIEDLQVIPAEKVSEYATNNGLDTWPHLLHADLVEVTLSNFGRAPAEELRVEAMLNGNKIGWESQGPLIQGEWKTALKKMTGPRMDAIRLNDQGGVIGTNEREKVYTTSLHAVTDEIEEQLGDDVCINETMGDNPPGFLSASELLWIFQDSGESEIDAGVRLWYKDGLGDRRPIRLGYTTVESKNITDFHSVIFNARPMMPDDVPEENKWWEKSE
;
A
#
# COMPACT_ATOMS: atom_id res chain seq x y z
N MET A 1 4.96 12.65 -39.17
CA MET A 1 6.04 13.10 -38.27
C MET A 1 5.50 14.11 -37.26
N ILE A 2 4.92 15.24 -37.70
CA ILE A 2 4.32 16.28 -36.81
C ILE A 2 3.23 15.74 -35.88
N LEU A 3 2.27 14.95 -36.39
CA LEU A 3 1.21 14.33 -35.58
C LEU A 3 1.74 13.42 -34.45
N ASN A 4 2.93 12.82 -34.64
CA ASN A 4 3.53 11.93 -33.67
C ASN A 4 4.26 12.71 -32.57
N GLU A 5 4.75 13.91 -32.87
CA GLU A 5 5.35 14.83 -31.91
C GLU A 5 4.27 15.54 -31.07
N GLU A 6 3.17 15.99 -31.69
CA GLU A 6 2.03 16.58 -30.99
C GLU A 6 1.35 15.59 -30.02
N LYS A 7 1.22 14.32 -30.44
CA LYS A 7 0.70 13.25 -29.57
C LYS A 7 1.61 12.99 -28.38
N LYS A 8 2.93 12.87 -28.59
CA LYS A 8 3.92 12.71 -27.51
C LYS A 8 3.93 13.90 -26.56
N GLN A 9 3.75 15.12 -27.08
CA GLN A 9 3.73 16.33 -26.26
C GLN A 9 2.45 16.41 -25.40
N THR A 10 1.31 15.99 -25.93
CA THR A 10 0.02 15.91 -25.21
C THR A 10 0.06 14.82 -24.14
N GLU A 11 0.63 13.65 -24.46
CA GLU A 11 0.83 12.56 -23.50
C GLU A 11 1.75 12.97 -22.35
N PHE A 12 2.84 13.69 -22.65
CA PHE A 12 3.75 14.21 -21.64
C PHE A 12 3.10 15.26 -20.73
N GLN A 13 2.23 16.11 -21.27
CA GLN A 13 1.47 17.09 -20.48
C GLN A 13 0.42 16.46 -19.56
N SER A 14 0.00 15.22 -19.85
CA SER A 14 -1.05 14.52 -19.11
C SER A 14 -0.51 13.50 -18.10
N LYS A 15 0.82 13.44 -17.90
CA LYS A 15 1.48 12.43 -17.08
C LYS A 15 1.97 12.98 -15.74
N ALA A 16 1.70 12.25 -14.67
CA ALA A 16 2.36 12.45 -13.38
C ALA A 16 3.76 11.80 -13.40
N LEU A 17 4.74 12.43 -12.77
CA LEU A 17 6.10 11.90 -12.67
C LEU A 17 6.46 11.76 -11.19
N LEU A 18 6.10 10.61 -10.64
CA LEU A 18 6.31 10.32 -9.23
C LEU A 18 7.74 9.87 -8.96
N ARG A 19 8.32 10.41 -7.88
CA ARG A 19 9.54 9.93 -7.27
C ARG A 19 9.24 9.54 -5.82
N ILE A 20 9.76 8.39 -5.41
CA ILE A 20 9.73 7.93 -4.03
C ILE A 20 10.99 8.50 -3.38
N GLU A 21 10.82 9.40 -2.42
CA GLU A 21 11.94 9.99 -1.68
C GLU A 21 12.32 9.12 -0.48
N ASP A 22 11.30 8.54 0.17
CA ASP A 22 11.48 7.68 1.33
C ASP A 22 10.32 6.69 1.45
N LEU A 23 10.61 5.54 2.06
CA LEU A 23 9.67 4.49 2.40
C LEU A 23 10.01 3.98 3.79
N GLN A 24 9.03 4.04 4.69
CA GLN A 24 9.15 3.49 6.03
C GLN A 24 7.98 2.55 6.31
N VAL A 25 8.29 1.43 6.95
CA VAL A 25 7.28 0.57 7.56
C VAL A 25 7.35 0.84 9.06
N ILE A 26 6.20 0.97 9.72
CA ILE A 26 6.13 1.05 11.17
C ILE A 26 5.48 -0.25 11.61
N PRO A 27 6.24 -1.15 12.26
CA PRO A 27 5.72 -2.45 12.62
C PRO A 27 4.69 -2.31 13.74
N ALA A 28 3.73 -3.23 13.80
CA ALA A 28 2.59 -3.17 14.72
C ALA A 28 2.98 -2.86 16.19
N GLU A 29 4.08 -3.44 16.69
CA GLU A 29 4.55 -3.22 18.06
C GLU A 29 5.00 -1.78 18.35
N LYS A 30 5.29 -0.97 17.32
CA LYS A 30 5.64 0.46 17.43
C LYS A 30 4.47 1.39 17.13
N VAL A 31 3.34 0.87 16.66
CA VAL A 31 2.22 1.71 16.23
C VAL A 31 1.58 2.46 17.40
N SER A 32 1.58 1.93 18.62
CA SER A 32 1.04 2.69 19.77
C SER A 32 1.82 3.97 20.05
N GLU A 33 3.16 3.91 20.01
CA GLU A 33 4.02 5.09 20.17
C GLU A 33 3.85 6.06 18.99
N TYR A 34 3.86 5.52 17.78
CA TYR A 34 3.64 6.30 16.56
C TYR A 34 2.29 7.01 16.57
N ALA A 35 1.23 6.31 16.97
CA ALA A 35 -0.13 6.83 17.09
C ALA A 35 -0.20 7.98 18.09
N THR A 36 0.40 7.81 19.27
CA THR A 36 0.46 8.85 20.30
C THR A 36 1.17 10.11 19.79
N ASN A 37 2.32 9.93 19.13
CA ASN A 37 3.13 11.05 18.62
C ASN A 37 2.46 11.80 17.46
N ASN A 38 1.58 11.12 16.70
CA ASN A 38 0.90 11.67 15.54
C ASN A 38 -0.59 11.94 15.77
N GLY A 39 -1.09 11.78 17.00
CA GLY A 39 -2.48 12.05 17.38
C GLY A 39 -3.51 11.11 16.73
N LEU A 40 -3.18 9.81 16.64
CA LEU A 40 -4.01 8.74 16.05
C LEU A 40 -4.82 7.95 17.07
N ASP A 41 -4.92 8.43 18.31
CA ASP A 41 -5.50 7.73 19.47
C ASP A 41 -6.99 7.35 19.31
N THR A 42 -7.67 7.85 18.27
CA THR A 42 -9.08 7.57 17.98
C THR A 42 -9.31 6.37 17.05
N TRP A 43 -8.27 5.61 16.72
CA TRP A 43 -8.34 4.50 15.74
C TRP A 43 -7.77 3.20 16.33
N PRO A 44 -8.50 2.52 17.24
CA PRO A 44 -7.97 1.36 17.98
C PRO A 44 -7.51 0.20 17.09
N HIS A 45 -8.13 0.01 15.93
CA HIS A 45 -7.76 -1.04 14.98
C HIS A 45 -6.36 -0.84 14.37
N LEU A 46 -5.85 0.40 14.31
CA LEU A 46 -4.50 0.68 13.83
C LEU A 46 -3.43 0.10 14.74
N LEU A 47 -3.73 -0.12 16.04
CA LEU A 47 -2.78 -0.75 16.97
C LEU A 47 -2.42 -2.19 16.59
N HIS A 48 -3.22 -2.81 15.72
CA HIS A 48 -2.99 -4.17 15.20
C HIS A 48 -2.45 -4.16 13.77
N ALA A 49 -2.16 -3.00 13.20
CA ALA A 49 -1.71 -2.87 11.82
C ALA A 49 -0.20 -2.65 11.75
N ASP A 50 0.44 -3.10 10.67
CA ASP A 50 1.68 -2.46 10.24
C ASP A 50 1.31 -1.18 9.47
N LEU A 51 2.05 -0.08 9.63
CA LEU A 51 1.84 1.12 8.83
C LEU A 51 2.90 1.24 7.75
N VAL A 52 2.54 1.84 6.62
CA VAL A 52 3.48 2.23 5.58
C VAL A 52 3.41 3.73 5.41
N GLU A 53 4.53 4.40 5.64
CA GLU A 53 4.74 5.79 5.27
C GLU A 53 5.54 5.88 3.99
N VAL A 54 5.05 6.67 3.04
CA VAL A 54 5.73 6.93 1.77
C VAL A 54 5.86 8.42 1.59
N THR A 55 7.09 8.89 1.40
CA THR A 55 7.34 10.26 0.98
C THR A 55 7.40 10.31 -0.55
N LEU A 56 6.47 11.04 -1.14
CA LEU A 56 6.30 11.15 -2.57
C LEU A 56 6.51 12.57 -3.07
N SER A 57 6.99 12.64 -4.31
CA SER A 57 7.18 13.88 -5.05
C SER A 57 6.62 13.71 -6.44
N ASN A 58 6.00 14.76 -6.97
CA ASN A 58 5.46 14.76 -8.32
C ASN A 58 6.10 15.88 -9.14
N PHE A 59 6.94 15.51 -10.10
CA PHE A 59 7.55 16.43 -11.08
C PHE A 59 6.78 16.48 -12.40
N GLY A 60 5.62 15.81 -12.44
CA GLY A 60 4.76 15.72 -13.62
C GLY A 60 3.92 16.97 -13.82
N ARG A 61 3.31 17.03 -15.00
CA ARG A 61 2.41 18.12 -15.40
C ARG A 61 0.94 17.82 -15.10
N ALA A 62 0.64 16.58 -14.71
CA ALA A 62 -0.65 16.16 -14.16
C ALA A 62 -0.49 15.76 -12.67
N PRO A 63 -1.54 15.95 -11.85
CA PRO A 63 -1.58 15.37 -10.51
C PRO A 63 -1.56 13.83 -10.60
N ALA A 64 -1.10 13.18 -9.54
CA ALA A 64 -1.42 11.78 -9.32
C ALA A 64 -2.53 11.69 -8.27
N GLU A 65 -3.60 10.99 -8.64
CA GLU A 65 -4.84 10.88 -7.90
C GLU A 65 -5.09 9.40 -7.55
N GLU A 66 -6.00 9.16 -6.59
CA GLU A 66 -6.33 7.81 -6.12
C GLU A 66 -5.09 7.01 -5.70
N LEU A 67 -4.12 7.68 -5.07
CA LEU A 67 -2.92 7.04 -4.54
C LEU A 67 -3.34 5.99 -3.49
N ARG A 68 -2.96 4.74 -3.75
CA ARG A 68 -3.17 3.61 -2.84
C ARG A 68 -1.94 2.74 -2.79
N VAL A 69 -1.70 2.14 -1.63
CA VAL A 69 -0.61 1.19 -1.43
C VAL A 69 -1.20 -0.21 -1.31
N GLU A 70 -0.62 -1.15 -2.06
CA GLU A 70 -0.91 -2.57 -2.00
C GLU A 70 0.23 -3.28 -1.28
N ALA A 71 -0.04 -3.94 -0.16
CA ALA A 71 0.82 -4.98 0.36
C ALA A 71 0.45 -6.32 -0.27
N MET A 72 1.46 -7.15 -0.49
CA MET A 72 1.32 -8.47 -1.09
C MET A 72 2.18 -9.46 -0.31
N LEU A 73 1.59 -10.60 0.04
CA LEU A 73 2.25 -11.80 0.55
C LEU A 73 1.75 -12.98 -0.27
N ASN A 74 2.58 -13.58 -1.10
CA ASN A 74 2.21 -14.65 -2.01
C ASN A 74 3.14 -15.84 -1.84
N GLY A 75 2.59 -16.99 -1.46
CA GLY A 75 3.23 -18.29 -1.45
C GLY A 75 2.63 -19.18 -2.54
N ASN A 76 3.05 -20.45 -2.59
CA ASN A 76 2.55 -21.39 -3.58
C ASN A 76 1.12 -21.88 -3.28
N LYS A 77 0.72 -21.86 -2.00
CA LYS A 77 -0.57 -22.37 -1.49
C LYS A 77 -1.47 -21.23 -1.02
N ILE A 78 -0.90 -20.18 -0.43
CA ILE A 78 -1.64 -19.05 0.16
C ILE A 78 -1.23 -17.76 -0.55
N GLY A 79 -2.19 -16.87 -0.78
CA GLY A 79 -1.94 -15.53 -1.31
C GLY A 79 -2.77 -14.50 -0.55
N TRP A 80 -2.18 -13.33 -0.32
CA TRP A 80 -2.79 -12.20 0.36
C TRP A 80 -2.37 -10.90 -0.30
N GLU A 81 -3.35 -10.05 -0.58
CA GLU A 81 -3.15 -8.73 -1.17
C GLU A 81 -4.05 -7.73 -0.44
N SER A 82 -3.50 -6.61 0.00
CA SER A 82 -4.21 -5.60 0.77
C SER A 82 -3.92 -4.21 0.21
N GLN A 83 -4.94 -3.56 -0.37
CA GLN A 83 -4.89 -2.19 -0.87
C GLN A 83 -5.45 -1.13 0.11
N GLY A 84 -4.58 -0.41 0.81
CA GLY A 84 -4.96 0.73 1.64
C GLY A 84 -4.83 2.06 0.88
N PRO A 85 -5.81 3.00 0.99
CA PRO A 85 -5.61 4.35 0.47
C PRO A 85 -4.49 5.05 1.24
N LEU A 86 -3.73 5.90 0.55
CA LEU A 86 -2.74 6.78 1.18
C LEU A 86 -3.42 8.04 1.73
N ILE A 87 -3.17 8.37 2.99
CA ILE A 87 -3.74 9.53 3.67
C ILE A 87 -2.63 10.51 4.06
N GLN A 88 -2.80 11.79 3.72
CA GLN A 88 -1.81 12.84 3.96
C GLN A 88 -2.00 13.47 5.36
N GLY A 89 -1.69 12.77 6.45
CA GLY A 89 -1.83 13.29 7.82
C GLY A 89 -3.27 13.64 8.25
N GLU A 90 -4.24 13.57 7.33
CA GLU A 90 -5.67 13.79 7.55
C GLU A 90 -6.38 12.51 7.98
N TRP A 91 -5.77 11.75 8.86
CA TRP A 91 -6.38 10.54 9.43
C TRP A 91 -7.76 10.81 10.03
N LYS A 92 -7.97 12.02 10.55
CA LYS A 92 -9.24 12.47 11.16
C LYS A 92 -10.40 12.58 10.15
N THR A 93 -10.13 12.69 8.85
CA THR A 93 -11.17 12.75 7.80
C THR A 93 -11.38 11.41 7.10
N ALA A 94 -10.60 10.39 7.44
CA ALA A 94 -10.58 9.08 6.80
C ALA A 94 -11.73 8.16 7.28
N LEU A 95 -12.96 8.67 7.23
CA LEU A 95 -14.16 7.88 7.47
C LEU A 95 -14.51 7.10 6.19
N LYS A 96 -14.40 5.77 6.21
CA LYS A 96 -15.51 4.83 5.91
C LYS A 96 -15.10 3.41 5.49
N LYS A 97 -15.89 2.46 6.01
CA LYS A 97 -16.31 1.15 5.46
C LYS A 97 -15.22 0.14 5.08
N MET A 98 -15.34 -1.03 5.71
CA MET A 98 -14.82 -2.27 5.16
C MET A 98 -15.75 -2.78 4.05
N THR A 99 -15.19 -3.20 2.92
CA THR A 99 -15.96 -3.86 1.85
C THR A 99 -15.22 -5.11 1.40
N GLY A 100 -15.87 -6.28 1.44
CA GLY A 100 -15.46 -7.47 0.68
C GLY A 100 -15.40 -8.79 1.48
N PRO A 101 -15.85 -9.93 0.91
CA PRO A 101 -15.93 -11.25 1.56
C PRO A 101 -14.66 -12.11 1.39
N ARG A 102 -13.49 -11.46 1.39
CA ARG A 102 -12.14 -12.06 1.38
C ARG A 102 -11.19 -11.09 2.07
N MET A 103 -9.91 -11.47 2.24
CA MET A 103 -8.82 -10.65 2.78
C MET A 103 -8.56 -9.37 1.96
N ASP A 104 -9.56 -8.51 1.84
CA ASP A 104 -9.54 -7.20 1.22
C ASP A 104 -9.13 -6.17 2.28
N ALA A 105 -8.35 -5.19 1.84
CA ALA A 105 -7.89 -4.13 2.72
C ALA A 105 -8.99 -3.21 3.22
N ILE A 106 -8.75 -2.66 4.40
CA ILE A 106 -9.57 -1.59 4.96
C ILE A 106 -9.37 -0.33 4.12
N ARG A 107 -10.43 0.06 3.41
CA ARG A 107 -10.49 1.35 2.75
C ARG A 107 -10.82 2.39 3.81
N LEU A 108 -10.00 3.41 3.91
CA LEU A 108 -10.20 4.53 4.84
C LEU A 108 -10.82 5.75 4.13
N ASN A 109 -10.79 5.77 2.79
CA ASN A 109 -11.50 6.71 1.93
C ASN A 109 -11.72 6.10 0.52
N ASP A 110 -12.71 6.61 -0.21
CA ASP A 110 -13.01 6.14 -1.58
C ASP A 110 -12.12 6.82 -2.65
N GLN A 111 -11.42 7.89 -2.28
CA GLN A 111 -10.70 8.77 -3.21
C GLN A 111 -9.17 8.59 -3.19
N GLY A 112 -8.62 7.77 -2.28
CA GLY A 112 -7.19 7.62 -2.10
C GLY A 112 -6.49 8.89 -1.62
N GLY A 113 -5.17 8.93 -1.80
CA GLY A 113 -4.37 10.15 -1.66
C GLY A 113 -4.26 10.91 -2.97
N VAL A 114 -3.92 12.20 -2.89
CA VAL A 114 -3.65 13.03 -4.08
C VAL A 114 -2.36 13.80 -3.88
N ILE A 115 -1.48 13.80 -4.89
CA ILE A 115 -0.30 14.66 -4.98
C ILE A 115 -0.43 15.55 -6.22
N GLY A 116 -0.42 16.87 -5.98
CA GLY A 116 -0.56 17.90 -6.99
C GLY A 116 0.64 17.98 -7.92
N THR A 117 0.51 18.79 -8.96
CA THR A 117 1.61 19.04 -9.90
C THR A 117 2.75 19.81 -9.23
N ASN A 118 4.01 19.37 -9.40
CA ASN A 118 5.22 20.00 -8.87
C ASN A 118 5.33 20.03 -7.33
N GLU A 119 4.63 19.14 -6.62
CA GLU A 119 4.79 18.97 -5.18
C GLU A 119 6.05 18.15 -4.88
N ARG A 120 6.92 18.70 -4.03
CA ARG A 120 8.31 18.23 -3.95
C ARG A 120 8.60 17.17 -2.92
N GLU A 121 7.86 17.11 -1.81
CA GLU A 121 7.96 16.07 -0.78
C GLU A 121 6.66 16.11 0.03
N LYS A 122 5.84 15.06 -0.07
CA LYS A 122 4.65 14.88 0.75
C LYS A 122 4.67 13.50 1.37
N VAL A 123 4.46 13.47 2.68
CA VAL A 123 4.33 12.23 3.45
C VAL A 123 2.88 11.77 3.39
N TYR A 124 2.70 10.51 3.00
CA TYR A 124 1.43 9.81 3.07
C TYR A 124 1.61 8.58 3.93
N THR A 125 0.55 8.19 4.62
CA THR A 125 0.55 6.97 5.43
C THR A 125 -0.65 6.09 5.08
N THR A 126 -0.47 4.79 5.22
CA THR A 126 -1.56 3.80 5.17
C THR A 126 -1.32 2.69 6.19
N SER A 127 -2.34 1.88 6.43
CA SER A 127 -2.31 0.72 7.33
C SER A 127 -2.47 -0.57 6.55
N LEU A 128 -1.67 -1.58 6.91
CA LEU A 128 -1.67 -2.92 6.35
C LEU A 128 -2.06 -3.91 7.44
N HIS A 129 -3.21 -4.55 7.25
CA HIS A 129 -3.72 -5.61 8.10
C HIS A 129 -4.80 -6.40 7.35
N ALA A 130 -5.11 -7.57 7.86
CA ALA A 130 -6.18 -8.43 7.41
C ALA A 130 -7.22 -8.62 8.51
N VAL A 131 -8.41 -8.97 8.04
CA VAL A 131 -9.58 -9.31 8.81
C VAL A 131 -9.50 -10.81 9.13
N THR A 132 -9.82 -11.21 10.35
CA THR A 132 -9.98 -12.62 10.71
C THR A 132 -11.37 -13.12 10.34
N ASP A 133 -11.52 -14.43 10.14
CA ASP A 133 -12.81 -15.08 9.83
C ASP A 133 -13.92 -14.70 10.85
N GLU A 134 -13.55 -14.56 12.13
CA GLU A 134 -14.48 -14.13 13.20
C GLU A 134 -15.00 -12.70 12.98
N ILE A 135 -14.18 -11.81 12.43
CA ILE A 135 -14.58 -10.45 12.09
C ILE A 135 -15.38 -10.45 10.79
N GLU A 136 -14.99 -11.25 9.81
CA GLU A 136 -15.69 -11.35 8.53
C GLU A 136 -17.17 -11.74 8.73
N GLU A 137 -17.44 -12.72 9.61
CA GLU A 137 -18.81 -13.12 9.98
C GLU A 137 -19.59 -12.01 10.70
N GLN A 138 -18.92 -11.17 11.49
CA GLN A 138 -19.56 -10.11 12.27
C GLN A 138 -19.84 -8.85 11.47
N LEU A 139 -19.00 -8.55 10.47
CA LEU A 139 -19.05 -7.27 9.78
C LEU A 139 -20.03 -7.23 8.62
N GLY A 140 -20.24 -8.33 7.89
CA GLY A 140 -20.95 -8.25 6.62
C GLY A 140 -20.32 -7.22 5.65
N ASP A 141 -21.04 -6.83 4.61
CA ASP A 141 -20.45 -6.10 3.47
C ASP A 141 -20.12 -4.61 3.72
N ASP A 142 -20.45 -4.01 4.88
CA ASP A 142 -20.67 -2.54 4.92
C ASP A 142 -20.50 -1.81 6.29
N VAL A 143 -19.52 -2.19 7.13
CA VAL A 143 -19.36 -1.64 8.50
C VAL A 143 -18.25 -0.58 8.64
N CYS A 144 -18.56 0.51 9.37
CA CYS A 144 -17.62 1.52 9.82
C CYS A 144 -16.94 1.13 11.14
N ILE A 145 -15.64 0.78 11.10
CA ILE A 145 -14.86 0.26 12.24
C ILE A 145 -14.91 1.18 13.47
N ASN A 146 -14.63 2.48 13.29
CA ASN A 146 -14.55 3.44 14.40
C ASN A 146 -15.89 3.69 15.09
N GLU A 147 -17.00 3.57 14.37
CA GLU A 147 -18.34 3.78 14.96
C GLU A 147 -18.88 2.52 15.62
N THR A 148 -18.39 1.34 15.22
CA THR A 148 -19.03 0.05 15.54
C THR A 148 -18.26 -0.77 16.57
N MET A 149 -16.93 -0.63 16.67
CA MET A 149 -16.10 -1.58 17.41
C MET A 149 -15.62 -1.12 18.79
N GLY A 150 -15.90 0.12 19.20
CA GLY A 150 -15.51 0.64 20.52
C GLY A 150 -13.99 0.63 20.74
N ASP A 151 -13.57 0.67 22.01
CA ASP A 151 -12.15 0.78 22.40
C ASP A 151 -11.34 -0.52 22.25
N ASN A 152 -11.98 -1.64 21.94
CA ASN A 152 -11.35 -2.97 21.91
C ASN A 152 -11.86 -3.79 20.71
N PRO A 153 -11.46 -3.42 19.48
CA PRO A 153 -11.93 -4.09 18.29
C PRO A 153 -11.50 -5.58 18.29
N PRO A 154 -12.25 -6.47 17.62
CA PRO A 154 -11.86 -7.86 17.44
C PRO A 154 -10.52 -8.00 16.72
N GLY A 155 -9.95 -9.21 16.74
CA GLY A 155 -8.58 -9.47 16.29
C GLY A 155 -8.38 -9.24 14.79
N PHE A 156 -7.70 -8.17 14.43
CA PHE A 156 -7.07 -8.01 13.13
C PHE A 156 -5.71 -8.72 13.13
N LEU A 157 -5.24 -9.11 11.94
CA LEU A 157 -3.88 -9.61 11.75
C LEU A 157 -3.05 -8.53 11.04
N SER A 158 -1.95 -8.12 11.64
CA SER A 158 -0.91 -7.34 10.98
C SER A 158 -0.33 -8.09 9.77
N ALA A 159 0.36 -7.39 8.86
CA ALA A 159 1.08 -8.06 7.78
C ALA A 159 2.18 -8.98 8.31
N SER A 160 2.78 -8.63 9.46
CA SER A 160 3.74 -9.47 10.18
C SER A 160 3.11 -10.76 10.72
N GLU A 161 1.89 -10.69 11.29
CA GLU A 161 1.18 -11.90 11.74
C GLU A 161 0.74 -12.80 10.58
N LEU A 162 0.34 -12.21 9.45
CA LEU A 162 0.05 -12.98 8.23
C LEU A 162 1.28 -13.72 7.71
N LEU A 163 2.47 -13.14 7.79
CA LEU A 163 3.70 -13.84 7.41
C LEU A 163 3.92 -15.12 8.22
N TRP A 164 3.59 -15.11 9.52
CA TRP A 164 3.71 -16.32 10.35
C TRP A 164 2.72 -17.41 9.92
N ILE A 165 1.51 -17.04 9.49
CA ILE A 165 0.55 -17.99 8.92
C ILE A 165 1.11 -18.65 7.65
N PHE A 166 1.77 -17.88 6.78
CA PHE A 166 2.41 -18.43 5.59
C PHE A 166 3.55 -19.40 5.95
N GLN A 167 4.37 -19.07 6.96
CA GLN A 167 5.41 -19.96 7.47
C GLN A 167 4.82 -21.28 7.99
N ASP A 168 3.78 -21.20 8.83
CA ASP A 168 3.15 -22.37 9.46
C ASP A 168 2.42 -23.26 8.45
N SER A 169 1.95 -22.71 7.33
CA SER A 169 1.34 -23.47 6.24
C SER A 169 2.34 -24.37 5.47
N GLY A 170 3.63 -24.24 5.78
CA GLY A 170 4.72 -24.97 5.12
C GLY A 170 4.98 -24.46 3.71
N GLU A 171 4.84 -23.15 3.47
CA GLU A 171 5.47 -22.50 2.31
C GLU A 171 6.99 -22.61 2.43
N SER A 172 7.69 -22.83 1.32
CA SER A 172 9.16 -22.80 1.29
C SER A 172 9.69 -21.39 1.04
N GLU A 173 8.97 -20.61 0.24
CA GLU A 173 9.31 -19.26 -0.18
C GLU A 173 8.04 -18.42 -0.21
N ILE A 174 8.19 -17.14 0.11
CA ILE A 174 7.11 -16.16 0.14
C ILE A 174 7.59 -14.93 -0.64
N ASP A 175 6.82 -14.55 -1.65
CA ASP A 175 6.94 -13.28 -2.33
C ASP A 175 6.23 -12.21 -1.51
N ALA A 176 7.00 -11.25 -1.01
CA ALA A 176 6.51 -10.14 -0.21
C ALA A 176 6.80 -8.81 -0.89
N GLY A 177 5.87 -7.87 -0.84
CA GLY A 177 6.10 -6.57 -1.42
C GLY A 177 5.06 -5.53 -1.10
N VAL A 178 5.40 -4.29 -1.46
CA VAL A 178 4.56 -3.12 -1.36
C VAL A 178 4.57 -2.39 -2.70
N ARG A 179 3.40 -2.00 -3.20
CA ARG A 179 3.23 -1.32 -4.49
C ARG A 179 2.38 -0.06 -4.34
N LEU A 180 2.71 0.99 -5.07
CA LEU A 180 1.94 2.22 -5.17
C LEU A 180 1.14 2.23 -6.47
N TRP A 181 -0.17 2.30 -6.38
CA TRP A 181 -1.07 2.53 -7.51
C TRP A 181 -1.53 3.98 -7.53
N TYR A 182 -1.79 4.50 -8.73
CA TYR A 182 -2.31 5.85 -8.93
C TYR A 182 -2.97 5.99 -10.30
N LYS A 183 -3.74 7.07 -10.44
CA LYS A 183 -4.25 7.57 -11.71
C LYS A 183 -3.62 8.92 -12.03
N ASP A 184 -3.53 9.26 -13.31
CA ASP A 184 -3.23 10.62 -13.74
C ASP A 184 -4.13 11.04 -14.92
N GLY A 185 -3.77 12.10 -15.65
CA GLY A 185 -4.54 12.61 -16.78
C GLY A 185 -4.73 11.62 -17.94
N LEU A 186 -4.06 10.46 -17.94
CA LEU A 186 -4.28 9.37 -18.91
C LEU A 186 -5.03 8.17 -18.31
N GLY A 187 -5.52 8.26 -17.07
CA GLY A 187 -6.25 7.21 -16.37
C GLY A 187 -5.36 6.34 -15.48
N ASP A 188 -5.75 5.08 -15.31
CA ASP A 188 -5.04 4.11 -14.47
C ASP A 188 -3.59 3.89 -14.92
N ARG A 189 -2.67 3.96 -13.96
CA ARG A 189 -1.27 3.67 -14.18
C ARG A 189 -0.89 2.32 -13.63
N ARG A 190 0.18 1.77 -14.21
CA ARG A 190 0.79 0.56 -13.68
C ARG A 190 1.42 0.89 -12.31
N PRO A 191 1.34 -0.03 -11.36
CA PRO A 191 1.83 0.23 -10.02
C PRO A 191 3.35 0.38 -9.99
N ILE A 192 3.83 1.30 -9.15
CA ILE A 192 5.24 1.47 -8.84
C ILE A 192 5.56 0.51 -7.69
N ARG A 193 6.59 -0.33 -7.83
CA ARG A 193 7.04 -1.21 -6.74
C ARG A 193 7.82 -0.36 -5.73
N LEU A 194 7.35 -0.31 -4.49
CA LEU A 194 8.01 0.39 -3.39
C LEU A 194 9.07 -0.52 -2.73
N GLY A 195 8.73 -1.81 -2.58
CA GLY A 195 9.65 -2.86 -2.16
C GLY A 195 9.14 -4.21 -2.66
N TYR A 196 10.04 -5.11 -3.07
CA TYR A 196 9.68 -6.46 -3.49
C TYR A 196 10.82 -7.43 -3.22
N THR A 197 10.51 -8.58 -2.64
CA THR A 197 11.49 -9.64 -2.39
C THR A 197 10.84 -11.01 -2.33
N THR A 198 11.64 -12.03 -2.62
CA THR A 198 11.31 -13.43 -2.37
C THR A 198 12.18 -13.87 -1.21
N VAL A 199 11.56 -14.38 -0.15
CA VAL A 199 12.24 -14.79 1.08
C VAL A 199 11.94 -16.24 1.39
N GLU A 200 12.96 -17.01 1.76
CA GLU A 200 12.77 -18.35 2.32
C GLU A 200 11.96 -18.22 3.61
N SER A 201 10.85 -18.93 3.70
CA SER A 201 9.87 -18.77 4.79
C SER A 201 10.52 -18.86 6.17
N LYS A 202 11.41 -19.84 6.40
CA LYS A 202 12.13 -20.06 7.67
C LYS A 202 13.04 -18.91 8.13
N ASN A 203 13.39 -17.96 7.27
CA ASN A 203 14.33 -16.86 7.56
C ASN A 203 13.60 -15.54 7.87
N ILE A 204 12.26 -15.54 7.92
CA ILE A 204 11.45 -14.34 8.10
C ILE A 204 11.16 -14.10 9.58
N THR A 205 11.38 -12.87 10.04
CA THR A 205 11.02 -12.43 11.40
C THR A 205 9.75 -11.61 11.41
N ASP A 206 9.65 -10.59 10.56
CA ASP A 206 8.58 -9.60 10.52
C ASP A 206 8.48 -8.93 9.14
N PHE A 207 7.34 -8.30 8.84
CA PHE A 207 7.08 -7.68 7.53
C PHE A 207 8.01 -6.51 7.24
N HIS A 208 8.29 -5.70 8.26
CA HIS A 208 9.22 -4.57 8.16
C HIS A 208 10.60 -5.01 7.66
N SER A 209 11.21 -6.01 8.30
CA SER A 209 12.52 -6.54 7.96
C SER A 209 12.57 -7.14 6.56
N VAL A 210 11.46 -7.74 6.10
CA VAL A 210 11.34 -8.25 4.73
C VAL A 210 11.36 -7.12 3.72
N ILE A 211 10.59 -6.04 3.95
CA ILE A 211 10.52 -4.90 3.03
C ILE A 211 11.80 -4.04 3.06
N PHE A 212 12.46 -3.86 4.20
CA PHE A 212 13.72 -3.12 4.27
C PHE A 212 14.90 -3.84 3.62
N ASN A 213 14.89 -5.18 3.61
CA ASN A 213 15.86 -5.97 2.86
C ASN A 213 15.45 -6.19 1.40
N ALA A 214 14.23 -5.81 1.03
CA ALA A 214 13.78 -5.84 -0.34
C ALA A 214 14.55 -4.80 -1.15
N ARG A 215 14.91 -5.15 -2.39
CA ARG A 215 15.53 -4.17 -3.27
C ARG A 215 14.46 -3.14 -3.65
N PRO A 216 14.66 -1.83 -3.41
CA PRO A 216 13.89 -0.83 -4.12
C PRO A 216 14.21 -1.04 -5.59
N MET A 217 13.24 -1.52 -6.37
CA MET A 217 13.47 -1.72 -7.80
C MET A 217 13.41 -0.36 -8.46
N MET A 218 14.58 0.19 -8.80
CA MET A 218 14.62 1.27 -9.77
C MET A 218 14.07 0.74 -11.10
N PRO A 219 13.55 1.59 -12.00
CA PRO A 219 13.15 1.17 -13.33
C PRO A 219 14.21 0.27 -14.00
N ASP A 220 15.50 0.57 -13.79
CA ASP A 220 16.60 -0.17 -14.42
C ASP A 220 16.85 -1.58 -13.85
N ASP A 221 16.37 -1.88 -12.63
CA ASP A 221 16.53 -3.16 -11.93
C ASP A 221 15.48 -4.21 -12.31
N VAL A 222 14.50 -3.82 -13.12
CA VAL A 222 13.45 -4.72 -13.60
C VAL A 222 14.05 -5.67 -14.65
N PRO A 223 13.83 -7.01 -14.56
CA PRO A 223 14.27 -7.95 -15.60
C PRO A 223 13.80 -7.51 -16.99
N GLU A 224 14.60 -7.72 -18.04
CA GLU A 224 14.26 -7.35 -19.43
C GLU A 224 12.88 -7.87 -19.87
N GLU A 225 12.51 -9.10 -19.49
CA GLU A 225 11.16 -9.63 -19.72
C GLU A 225 10.02 -8.81 -19.07
N ASN A 226 10.36 -8.02 -18.05
CA ASN A 226 9.48 -7.15 -17.29
C ASN A 226 9.74 -5.65 -17.56
N LYS A 227 10.75 -5.26 -18.38
CA LYS A 227 11.01 -3.88 -18.86
C LYS A 227 10.09 -3.49 -20.02
N TRP A 228 8.79 -3.64 -19.83
CA TRP A 228 7.79 -3.42 -20.89
C TRP A 228 7.67 -1.98 -21.37
N TRP A 229 8.32 -0.99 -20.72
CA TRP A 229 8.40 0.39 -21.22
C TRP A 229 9.39 0.59 -22.36
N GLU A 230 10.25 -0.40 -22.66
CA GLU A 230 11.10 -0.41 -23.86
C GLU A 230 10.45 -1.10 -25.06
N LYS A 231 9.39 -1.88 -24.82
CA LYS A 231 8.58 -2.48 -25.87
C LYS A 231 7.41 -1.57 -26.21
N SER A 232 7.72 -0.46 -26.86
CA SER A 232 6.73 0.29 -27.62
C SER A 232 6.46 -0.44 -28.93
N GLU A 233 5.28 -1.05 -29.06
CA GLU A 233 4.53 -1.08 -30.32
C GLU A 233 3.43 -0.02 -30.27
#